data_AF-A0A1V5FAH4-F1
#
_entry.id   AF-A0A1V5FAH4-F1
#
_cell.length_a   1.000
_cell.length_b   1.000
_cell.length_c   1.000
_cell.angle_alpha   90.00
_cell.angle_beta   90.00
_cell.angle_gamma   90.00
#
_symmetry.space_group_name_H-M   'P 1'
#
loop_
_entity.id
_entity.type
_entity.pdbx_description
1 polymer ?
#
loop_
_entity_poly.entity_id
_entity_poly.type
_entity_poly.pdbx_seq_one_letter_code
_entity_poly.pdbx_strand_id
1 'polypeptide(L)'
;MQRAATCNGRLILWGLGLLFLPFAPVFAQETSRGFLSLPGVEGESTDEFHKDWIDVLSVDHAIAKLVEDFATTGRSRHAPILVRKRIDKSSPRLMQACANGTTLSEAVIDLVKAESGLRYLRIRLNDVLVSSYSVGVAKEDAMGLPREEITLVYHKIQVTYFRYSSGSNDPVEEVEMQWDAVNDVEYTGKTATEEETLRLE
;
A
#
# COMPACT_ATOMS: atom_id res chain seq x y z
N MET A 1 -69.91 -22.93 41.10
CA MET A 1 -69.77 -23.96 42.16
C MET A 1 -68.63 -24.89 41.78
N GLN A 2 -67.62 -25.01 42.65
CA GLN A 2 -66.80 -26.21 42.99
C GLN A 2 -66.36 -27.15 41.83
N ARG A 3 -65.11 -27.59 41.66
CA ARG A 3 -63.99 -27.85 42.58
C ARG A 3 -62.73 -28.26 41.78
N ALA A 4 -61.55 -27.94 42.32
CA ALA A 4 -60.32 -28.74 42.46
C ALA A 4 -60.15 -30.01 41.58
N ALA A 5 -59.09 -30.10 40.76
CA ALA A 5 -57.71 -30.56 41.08
C ALA A 5 -57.50 -32.08 40.93
N THR A 6 -56.55 -32.47 40.10
CA THR A 6 -55.46 -33.42 40.43
C THR A 6 -54.43 -33.44 39.31
N CYS A 7 -53.28 -32.85 39.60
CA CYS A 7 -52.02 -33.03 38.89
C CYS A 7 -51.35 -34.27 39.49
N ASN A 8 -50.84 -35.19 38.65
CA ASN A 8 -49.78 -36.12 39.03
C ASN A 8 -49.15 -36.77 37.79
N GLY A 9 -47.89 -36.44 37.53
CA GLY A 9 -47.08 -37.03 36.47
C GLY A 9 -45.68 -36.42 36.39
N ARG A 10 -44.80 -36.85 37.30
CA ARG A 10 -43.33 -36.66 37.22
C ARG A 10 -42.81 -37.02 35.83
N LEU A 11 -41.76 -36.35 35.33
CA LEU A 11 -40.51 -36.97 34.81
C LEU A 11 -39.55 -35.93 34.16
N ILE A 12 -38.43 -35.70 34.86
CA ILE A 12 -37.01 -35.67 34.39
C ILE A 12 -36.54 -34.60 33.39
N LEU A 13 -35.60 -33.77 33.87
CA LEU A 13 -34.67 -32.90 33.12
C LEU A 13 -33.77 -33.66 32.14
N TRP A 14 -33.47 -33.07 30.98
CA TRP A 14 -32.08 -32.90 30.51
C TRP A 14 -31.96 -31.53 29.82
N GLY A 15 -31.13 -30.66 30.40
CA GLY A 15 -30.80 -29.37 29.82
C GLY A 15 -30.00 -29.54 28.53
N LEU A 16 -30.46 -28.91 27.46
CA LEU A 16 -29.59 -28.45 26.38
C LEU A 16 -29.50 -26.93 26.50
N GLY A 17 -28.49 -26.46 27.25
CA GLY A 17 -28.06 -25.08 27.11
C GLY A 17 -27.45 -24.94 25.73
N LEU A 18 -28.21 -24.36 24.79
CA LEU A 18 -27.66 -23.91 23.52
C LEU A 18 -26.68 -22.78 23.84
N LEU A 19 -25.38 -23.11 23.85
CA LEU A 19 -24.31 -22.12 23.90
C LEU A 19 -24.40 -21.33 22.59
N PHE A 20 -25.14 -20.22 22.60
CA PHE A 20 -25.18 -19.27 21.51
C PHE A 20 -23.80 -18.61 21.45
N LEU A 21 -22.89 -19.21 20.68
CA LEU A 21 -21.65 -18.54 20.31
C LEU A 21 -22.06 -17.26 19.59
N PRO A 22 -21.70 -16.06 20.08
CA PRO A 22 -21.90 -14.87 19.29
C PRO A 22 -21.09 -15.08 18.03
N PHE A 23 -21.77 -15.11 16.88
CA PHE A 23 -21.13 -14.92 15.60
C PHE A 23 -20.52 -13.52 15.69
N ALA A 24 -19.26 -13.44 16.13
CA ALA A 24 -18.54 -12.19 16.14
C ALA A 24 -18.64 -11.66 14.71
N PRO A 25 -19.20 -10.46 14.48
CA PRO A 25 -19.17 -9.89 13.15
C PRO A 25 -17.70 -9.90 12.75
N VAL A 26 -17.39 -10.63 11.68
CA VAL A 26 -16.11 -10.45 10.99
C VAL A 26 -16.18 -9.00 10.55
N PHE A 27 -15.47 -8.12 11.28
CA PHE A 27 -15.28 -6.76 10.84
C PHE A 27 -14.72 -6.87 9.43
N ALA A 28 -15.45 -6.34 8.44
CA ALA A 28 -14.95 -6.24 7.08
C ALA A 28 -13.69 -5.39 7.16
N GLN A 29 -12.54 -6.05 7.19
CA GLN A 29 -11.26 -5.40 7.15
C GLN A 29 -11.13 -4.91 5.71
N GLU A 30 -11.24 -3.60 5.49
CA GLU A 30 -11.06 -3.02 4.16
C GLU A 30 -9.58 -3.20 3.79
N THR A 31 -9.27 -4.28 3.07
CA THR A 31 -7.90 -4.58 2.68
C THR A 31 -7.55 -3.80 1.42
N SER A 32 -7.04 -2.58 1.56
CA SER A 32 -6.47 -1.86 0.42
C SER A 32 -5.44 -2.73 -0.30
N ARG A 33 -5.45 -2.71 -1.63
CA ARG A 33 -4.42 -3.38 -2.45
C ARG A 33 -3.38 -2.33 -2.87
N GLY A 34 -2.12 -2.72 -2.89
CA GLY A 34 -1.02 -1.88 -3.37
C GLY A 34 -0.38 -2.49 -4.60
N PHE A 35 0.05 -1.63 -5.52
CA PHE A 35 0.80 -2.03 -6.71
C PHE A 35 2.03 -1.14 -6.88
N LEU A 36 3.10 -1.72 -7.41
CA LEU A 36 4.34 -1.02 -7.73
C LEU A 36 4.75 -1.28 -9.18
N SER A 37 5.04 -0.21 -9.92
CA SER A 37 5.65 -0.25 -11.25
C SER A 37 7.08 0.26 -11.19
N LEU A 38 7.97 -0.48 -11.84
CA LEU A 38 9.39 -0.16 -11.99
C LEU A 38 9.81 -0.47 -13.43
N PRO A 39 10.46 0.45 -14.16
CA PRO A 39 10.94 0.22 -15.51
C PRO A 39 11.87 -0.99 -15.59
N GLY A 40 11.59 -1.92 -16.51
CA GLY A 40 12.40 -3.14 -16.71
C GLY A 40 12.24 -4.21 -15.63
N VAL A 41 11.31 -4.04 -14.69
CA VAL A 41 11.02 -4.99 -13.61
C VAL A 41 9.53 -5.31 -13.61
N GLU A 42 9.16 -6.39 -14.30
CA GLU A 42 7.77 -6.86 -14.34
C GLU A 42 7.44 -7.71 -13.11
N GLY A 43 6.27 -7.48 -12.52
CA GLY A 43 5.65 -8.33 -11.50
C GLY A 43 4.52 -9.19 -12.06
N GLU A 44 3.81 -9.92 -11.21
CA GLU A 44 2.81 -10.94 -11.63
C GLU A 44 1.35 -10.49 -11.50
N SER A 45 1.09 -9.20 -11.22
CA SER A 45 -0.27 -8.71 -11.06
C SER A 45 -1.11 -8.93 -12.32
N THR A 46 -2.30 -9.48 -12.12
CA THR A 46 -3.33 -9.66 -13.15
C THR A 46 -4.45 -8.62 -13.07
N ASP A 47 -4.27 -7.57 -12.25
CA ASP A 47 -5.25 -6.50 -12.12
C ASP A 47 -5.42 -5.74 -13.45
N GLU A 48 -6.66 -5.39 -13.80
CA GLU A 48 -7.00 -4.75 -15.09
C GLU A 48 -6.20 -3.47 -15.33
N PHE A 49 -5.99 -2.67 -14.28
CA PHE A 49 -5.31 -1.37 -14.37
C PHE A 49 -3.83 -1.41 -13.97
N HIS A 50 -3.36 -2.55 -13.44
CA HIS A 50 -1.98 -2.73 -12.96
C HIS A 50 -1.41 -4.07 -13.46
N LYS A 51 -1.66 -4.40 -14.72
CA LYS A 51 -1.18 -5.64 -15.33
C LYS A 51 0.34 -5.67 -15.39
N ASP A 52 0.95 -6.78 -15.00
CA ASP A 52 2.40 -6.98 -14.92
C ASP A 52 3.11 -6.06 -13.90
N TRP A 53 2.35 -5.39 -13.03
CA TRP A 53 2.90 -4.67 -11.88
C TRP A 53 3.22 -5.64 -10.75
N ILE A 54 3.98 -5.15 -9.79
CA ILE A 54 4.30 -5.87 -8.57
C ILE A 54 3.16 -5.70 -7.57
N ASP A 55 2.65 -6.81 -7.04
CA ASP A 55 1.72 -6.79 -5.91
C ASP A 55 2.44 -6.41 -4.61
N VAL A 56 1.92 -5.38 -3.94
CA VAL A 56 2.51 -4.82 -2.72
C VAL A 56 1.65 -5.17 -1.51
N LEU A 57 2.29 -5.70 -0.47
CA LEU A 57 1.68 -6.01 0.82
C LEU A 57 1.61 -4.78 1.73
N SER A 58 2.67 -3.95 1.75
CA SER A 58 2.70 -2.72 2.53
C SER A 58 3.68 -1.71 1.95
N VAL A 59 3.42 -0.43 2.21
CA VAL A 59 4.29 0.69 1.87
C VAL A 59 4.43 1.57 3.10
N ASP A 60 5.66 1.87 3.48
CA ASP A 60 5.97 2.79 4.58
C ASP A 60 6.80 3.96 4.05
N HIS A 61 6.42 5.17 4.45
CA HIS A 61 7.13 6.39 4.10
C HIS A 61 6.98 7.44 5.21
N ALA A 62 8.02 8.25 5.42
CA ALA A 62 8.00 9.32 6.40
C ALA A 62 8.75 10.53 5.89
N ILE A 63 8.23 11.72 6.16
CA ILE A 63 8.91 12.99 5.96
C ILE A 63 8.91 13.72 7.30
N ALA A 64 10.07 14.17 7.74
CA ALA A 64 10.22 14.94 8.96
C ALA A 64 11.10 16.16 8.70
N LYS A 65 10.81 17.27 9.36
CA LYS A 65 11.67 18.45 9.36
C LYS A 65 12.25 18.60 10.75
N LEU A 66 13.56 18.87 10.85
CA LEU A 66 14.12 19.26 12.14
C LEU A 66 13.62 20.68 12.44
N VAL A 67 12.89 20.83 13.53
CA VAL A 67 12.34 22.11 14.00
C VAL A 67 12.95 22.36 15.37
N GLU A 68 13.83 23.35 15.49
CA GLU A 68 14.41 23.75 16.78
C GLU A 68 13.51 24.78 17.48
N ASP A 69 12.98 25.74 16.73
CA ASP A 69 11.86 26.60 17.13
C ASP A 69 10.99 26.97 15.89
N PHE A 70 9.94 27.79 16.08
CA PHE A 70 9.05 28.19 14.98
C PHE A 70 9.72 29.08 13.91
N ALA A 71 10.86 29.72 14.23
CA ALA A 71 11.58 30.62 13.34
C ALA A 71 12.76 29.94 12.62
N THR A 72 13.31 28.86 13.20
CA THR A 72 14.45 28.10 12.70
C THR A 72 14.03 26.68 12.36
N THR A 73 13.76 26.49 11.06
CA THR A 73 13.43 25.17 10.52
C THR A 73 14.56 24.70 9.62
N GLY A 74 15.03 23.46 9.83
CA GLY A 74 16.05 22.83 9.01
C GLY A 74 15.49 22.28 7.68
N ARG A 75 16.34 21.63 6.89
CA ARG A 75 15.89 20.99 5.64
C ARG A 75 14.93 19.83 5.92
N SER A 76 13.98 19.58 5.02
CA SER A 76 13.15 18.38 5.14
C SER A 76 14.02 17.12 4.97
N ARG A 77 13.73 16.09 5.77
CA ARG A 77 14.35 14.77 5.69
C ARG A 77 13.30 13.78 5.25
N HIS A 78 13.49 13.29 4.04
CA HIS A 78 12.69 12.22 3.46
C HIS A 78 13.30 10.88 3.87
N ALA A 79 12.50 10.03 4.51
CA ALA A 79 12.87 8.64 4.68
C ALA A 79 12.77 7.91 3.34
N PRO A 80 13.56 6.85 3.12
CA PRO A 80 13.32 5.94 2.02
C PRO A 80 11.90 5.37 2.06
N ILE A 81 11.39 4.92 0.92
CA ILE A 81 10.14 4.18 0.84
C ILE A 81 10.44 2.70 1.03
N LEU A 82 9.86 2.09 2.06
CA LEU A 82 9.97 0.66 2.30
C LEU A 82 8.74 -0.02 1.69
N VAL A 83 8.97 -0.99 0.81
CA VAL A 83 7.92 -1.79 0.17
C VAL A 83 8.10 -3.23 0.58
N ARG A 84 7.02 -3.86 1.06
CA ARG A 84 6.96 -5.30 1.32
C ARG A 84 6.13 -5.99 0.27
N LYS A 85 6.61 -7.13 -0.22
CA LYS A 85 5.92 -7.95 -1.22
C LYS A 85 6.19 -9.44 -1.00
N ARG A 86 5.49 -10.29 -1.75
CA ARG A 86 5.79 -11.73 -1.85
C ARG A 86 6.86 -11.96 -2.91
N ILE A 87 7.53 -13.11 -2.87
CA ILE A 87 8.42 -13.53 -3.97
C ILE A 87 7.58 -13.74 -5.24
N ASP A 88 8.04 -13.16 -6.35
CA ASP A 88 7.44 -13.27 -7.69
C ASP A 88 8.54 -13.13 -8.78
N LYS A 89 8.18 -13.11 -10.07
CA LYS A 89 9.15 -12.94 -11.17
C LYS A 89 9.99 -11.65 -11.09
N SER A 90 9.55 -10.62 -10.35
CA SER A 90 10.31 -9.38 -10.18
C SER A 90 11.51 -9.53 -9.23
N SER A 91 11.48 -10.51 -8.32
CA SER A 91 12.46 -10.65 -7.24
C SER A 91 13.92 -10.70 -7.73
N PRO A 92 14.31 -11.52 -8.74
CA PRO A 92 15.70 -11.54 -9.23
C PRO A 92 16.12 -10.23 -9.89
N ARG A 93 15.18 -9.50 -10.52
CA ARG A 93 15.44 -8.20 -11.16
C ARG A 93 15.63 -7.11 -10.13
N LEU A 94 14.86 -7.12 -9.04
CA LEU A 94 15.04 -6.24 -7.90
C LEU A 94 16.39 -6.48 -7.21
N MET A 95 16.77 -7.75 -7.00
CA MET A 95 18.10 -8.10 -6.49
C MET A 95 19.21 -7.56 -7.40
N GLN A 96 19.06 -7.72 -8.72
CA GLN A 96 20.03 -7.22 -9.70
C GLN A 96 20.12 -5.69 -9.70
N ALA A 97 18.98 -4.98 -9.69
CA ALA A 97 18.93 -3.52 -9.62
C ALA A 97 19.61 -2.99 -8.34
N CYS A 98 19.38 -3.67 -7.21
CA CYS A 98 20.02 -3.35 -5.93
C CYS A 98 21.54 -3.59 -5.98
N ALA A 99 21.97 -4.77 -6.45
CA ALA A 99 23.39 -5.13 -6.53
C ALA A 99 24.19 -4.23 -7.48
N ASN A 100 23.58 -3.79 -8.58
CA ASN A 100 24.20 -2.90 -9.55
C ASN A 100 24.18 -1.43 -9.13
N GLY A 101 23.29 -1.04 -8.21
CA GLY A 101 23.01 0.37 -7.92
C GLY A 101 22.45 1.12 -9.13
N THR A 102 21.63 0.45 -9.96
CA THR A 102 21.06 1.05 -11.17
C THR A 102 19.98 2.06 -10.83
N THR A 103 20.14 3.31 -11.27
CA THR A 103 19.10 4.33 -11.18
C THR A 103 18.00 4.03 -12.19
N LEU A 104 16.78 3.86 -11.69
CA LEU A 104 15.55 3.75 -12.45
C LEU A 104 14.97 5.15 -12.65
N SER A 105 14.47 5.45 -13.85
CA SER A 105 13.92 6.77 -14.16
C SER A 105 12.71 7.13 -13.30
N GLU A 106 11.87 6.13 -12.99
CA GLU A 106 10.64 6.31 -12.24
C GLU A 106 10.28 5.07 -11.41
N ALA A 107 9.55 5.28 -10.32
CA ALA A 107 8.75 4.25 -9.66
C ALA A 107 7.35 4.79 -9.40
N VAL A 108 6.31 4.00 -9.67
CA VAL A 108 4.92 4.39 -9.40
C VAL A 108 4.28 3.39 -8.46
N ILE A 109 3.77 3.89 -7.34
CA ILE A 109 3.03 3.11 -6.35
C ILE A 109 1.58 3.58 -6.36
N ASP A 110 0.67 2.64 -6.60
CA ASP A 110 -0.77 2.90 -6.56
C ASP A 110 -1.40 2.12 -5.40
N LEU A 111 -2.17 2.81 -4.56
CA LEU A 111 -3.02 2.18 -3.55
C LEU A 111 -4.48 2.28 -3.99
N VAL A 112 -5.15 1.13 -4.02
CA VAL A 112 -6.53 1.00 -4.48
C VAL A 112 -7.43 0.47 -3.37
N LYS A 113 -8.70 0.89 -3.39
CA LYS A 113 -9.73 0.31 -2.52
C LYS A 113 -10.02 -1.12 -2.98
N ALA A 114 -10.13 -2.05 -2.03
CA ALA A 114 -10.35 -3.47 -2.33
C ALA A 114 -11.63 -3.71 -3.12
N GLU A 115 -12.72 -3.05 -2.70
CA GLU A 115 -14.07 -3.29 -3.22
C GLU A 115 -14.28 -2.70 -4.61
N SER A 116 -13.82 -1.46 -4.82
CA SER A 116 -14.06 -0.73 -6.06
C SER A 116 -12.91 -0.79 -7.06
N GLY A 117 -11.71 -1.19 -6.63
CA GLY A 117 -10.49 -1.10 -7.45
C GLY A 117 -10.06 0.34 -7.76
N LEU A 118 -10.74 1.35 -7.22
CA LEU A 118 -10.42 2.75 -7.46
C LEU A 118 -9.16 3.14 -6.69
N ARG A 119 -8.21 3.72 -7.41
CA ARG A 119 -6.98 4.28 -6.86
C ARG A 119 -7.27 5.51 -6.04
N TYR A 120 -7.02 5.48 -4.74
CA TYR A 120 -7.19 6.64 -3.87
C TYR A 120 -5.88 7.38 -3.61
N LEU A 121 -4.73 6.74 -3.81
CA LEU A 121 -3.42 7.34 -3.63
C LEU A 121 -2.46 6.86 -4.72
N ARG A 122 -1.71 7.80 -5.31
CA ARG A 122 -0.56 7.54 -6.18
C ARG A 122 0.67 8.20 -5.61
N ILE A 123 1.77 7.46 -5.53
CA ILE A 123 3.10 7.98 -5.21
C ILE A 123 3.98 7.73 -6.43
N ARG A 124 4.43 8.80 -7.08
CA ARG A 124 5.36 8.75 -8.20
C ARG A 124 6.71 9.27 -7.72
N LEU A 125 7.76 8.52 -8.00
CA LEU A 125 9.14 8.83 -7.61
C LEU A 125 9.99 8.96 -8.86
N ASN A 126 10.92 9.90 -8.90
CA ASN A 126 11.88 10.05 -9.99
C ASN A 126 13.31 9.86 -9.51
N ASP A 127 14.16 9.36 -10.42
CA ASP A 127 15.55 8.97 -10.17
C ASP A 127 15.67 8.06 -8.94
N VAL A 128 15.14 6.85 -9.08
CA VAL A 128 14.93 5.89 -7.99
C VAL A 128 16.04 4.87 -7.95
N LEU A 129 16.56 4.58 -6.76
CA LEU A 129 17.51 3.51 -6.49
C LEU A 129 16.91 2.48 -5.53
N VAL A 130 17.10 1.20 -5.85
CA VAL A 130 16.85 0.11 -4.90
C VAL A 130 18.05 0.04 -3.95
N SER A 131 17.96 0.75 -2.84
CA SER A 131 19.06 0.89 -1.87
C SER A 131 19.29 -0.36 -1.01
N SER A 132 18.26 -1.19 -0.82
CA SER A 132 18.38 -2.47 -0.15
C SER A 132 17.32 -3.45 -0.63
N TYR A 133 17.66 -4.74 -0.51
CA TYR A 133 16.77 -5.87 -0.73
C TYR A 133 17.01 -6.88 0.39
N SER A 134 15.95 -7.36 1.03
CA SER A 134 16.01 -8.44 2.00
C SER A 134 14.88 -9.44 1.79
N VAL A 135 15.16 -10.72 2.02
CA VAL A 135 14.17 -11.80 1.91
C VAL A 135 14.23 -12.66 3.16
N GLY A 136 13.06 -13.02 3.68
CA GLY A 136 12.92 -13.84 4.87
C GLY A 136 11.75 -14.81 4.75
N VAL A 137 11.91 -15.98 5.38
CA VAL A 137 10.82 -16.95 5.54
C VAL A 137 10.42 -16.94 7.01
N ALA A 138 9.25 -16.38 7.31
CA ALA A 138 8.71 -16.41 8.66
C ALA A 138 8.10 -17.81 8.90
N LYS A 139 8.58 -18.52 9.93
CA LYS A 139 8.02 -19.82 10.33
C LYS A 139 6.58 -19.72 10.90
N GLU A 140 6.12 -18.52 11.24
CA GLU A 140 4.87 -18.26 11.96
C GLU A 140 3.76 -17.62 11.11
N ASP A 141 4.01 -17.30 9.83
CA ASP A 141 2.93 -16.83 8.96
C ASP A 141 2.01 -18.02 8.62
N ALA A 142 0.69 -17.83 8.66
CA ALA A 142 -0.30 -18.89 8.48
C ALA A 142 -0.17 -19.66 7.13
N MET A 143 0.57 -19.08 6.18
CA MET A 143 0.87 -19.66 4.87
C MET A 143 2.35 -20.03 4.68
N GLY A 144 3.26 -19.65 5.59
CA GLY A 144 4.70 -19.94 5.51
C GLY A 144 5.42 -19.40 4.27
N LEU A 145 4.80 -18.46 3.55
CA LEU A 145 5.33 -17.95 2.28
C LEU A 145 6.46 -16.94 2.52
N PRO A 146 7.56 -17.01 1.74
CA PRO A 146 8.62 -16.02 1.83
C PRO A 146 8.10 -14.60 1.54
N ARG A 147 8.60 -13.64 2.31
CA ARG A 147 8.36 -12.21 2.10
C ARG A 147 9.69 -11.53 1.80
N GLU A 148 9.63 -10.50 0.98
CA GLU A 148 10.76 -9.63 0.71
C GLU A 148 10.41 -8.18 1.06
N GLU A 149 11.43 -7.44 1.46
CA GLU A 149 11.38 -6.02 1.74
C GLU A 149 12.44 -5.32 0.87
N ILE A 150 11.99 -4.31 0.12
CA ILE A 150 12.85 -3.47 -0.71
C ILE A 150 12.79 -2.03 -0.20
N THR A 151 13.93 -1.34 -0.25
CA THR A 151 14.01 0.06 0.16
C THR A 151 14.35 0.93 -1.04
N LEU A 152 13.45 1.85 -1.39
CA LEU A 152 13.59 2.79 -2.49
C LEU A 152 14.04 4.15 -1.96
N VAL A 153 15.13 4.67 -2.51
CA VAL A 153 15.52 6.09 -2.35
C VAL A 153 15.31 6.81 -3.68
N TYR A 154 15.01 8.10 -3.63
CA TYR A 154 14.52 8.85 -4.79
C TYR A 154 15.01 10.29 -4.73
N HIS A 155 15.02 11.00 -5.87
CA HIS A 155 15.31 12.43 -5.91
C HIS A 155 14.06 13.28 -5.76
N LYS A 156 13.00 12.94 -6.49
CA LYS A 156 11.74 13.69 -6.49
C LYS A 156 10.59 12.78 -6.14
N ILE A 157 9.58 13.34 -5.49
CA ILE A 157 8.34 12.66 -5.13
C ILE A 157 7.14 13.51 -5.50
N GLN A 158 6.15 12.87 -6.10
CA GLN A 158 4.82 13.40 -6.36
C GLN A 158 3.81 12.47 -5.69
N VAL A 159 2.92 13.04 -4.87
CA VAL A 159 1.85 12.30 -4.21
C VAL A 159 0.52 12.91 -4.62
N THR A 160 -0.34 12.10 -5.24
CA THR A 160 -1.67 12.51 -5.68
C THR A 160 -2.72 11.70 -4.93
N TYR A 161 -3.62 12.39 -4.24
CA TYR A 161 -4.80 11.81 -3.60
C TYR A 161 -6.03 12.03 -4.49
N PHE A 162 -6.80 10.96 -4.71
CA PHE A 162 -7.99 10.97 -5.56
C PHE A 162 -9.22 10.82 -4.68
N ARG A 163 -10.08 11.84 -4.67
CA ARG A 163 -11.37 11.77 -3.99
C ARG A 163 -12.45 11.40 -5.00
N TYR A 164 -13.29 10.44 -4.63
CA TYR A 164 -14.43 10.01 -5.42
C TYR A 164 -15.74 10.40 -4.73
N SER A 165 -16.77 10.71 -5.52
CA SER A 165 -18.14 10.76 -5.05
C SER A 165 -18.77 9.36 -5.09
N SER A 166 -19.83 9.14 -4.32
CA SER A 166 -20.54 7.86 -4.30
C SER A 166 -21.07 7.51 -5.70
N GLY A 167 -20.70 6.35 -6.21
CA GLY A 167 -21.15 5.84 -7.51
C GLY A 167 -20.41 6.41 -8.73
N SER A 168 -19.41 7.27 -8.55
CA SER A 168 -18.52 7.72 -9.62
C SER A 168 -17.23 6.90 -9.65
N ASN A 169 -16.84 6.45 -10.83
CA ASN A 169 -15.52 5.86 -11.08
C ASN A 169 -14.47 6.91 -11.45
N ASP A 170 -14.90 8.14 -11.74
CA ASP A 170 -14.01 9.27 -12.00
C ASP A 170 -13.77 10.06 -10.72
N PRO A 171 -12.53 10.50 -10.46
CA PRO A 171 -12.24 11.35 -9.31
C PRO A 171 -12.93 12.70 -9.49
N VAL A 172 -13.59 13.15 -8.43
CA VAL A 172 -14.22 14.48 -8.38
C VAL A 172 -13.24 15.56 -7.92
N GLU A 173 -12.10 15.16 -7.37
CA GLU A 173 -11.03 16.04 -6.92
C GLU A 173 -9.71 15.28 -6.86
N GLU A 174 -8.66 15.96 -7.29
CA GLU A 174 -7.28 15.49 -7.18
C GLU A 174 -6.49 16.51 -6.36
N VAL A 175 -5.87 16.05 -5.28
CA VAL A 175 -5.03 16.88 -4.42
C VAL A 175 -3.61 16.38 -4.54
N GLU A 176 -2.70 17.28 -4.90
CA GLU A 176 -1.33 16.91 -5.25
C GLU A 176 -0.29 17.65 -4.41
N MET A 177 0.79 16.94 -4.08
CA MET A 177 2.04 17.49 -3.55
C MET A 177 3.19 17.02 -4.45
N GLN A 178 4.11 17.93 -4.76
CA GLN A 178 5.35 17.63 -5.47
C GLN A 178 6.54 18.20 -4.70
N TRP A 179 7.60 17.41 -4.53
CA TRP A 179 8.79 17.83 -3.80
C TRP A 179 10.09 17.28 -4.39
N ASP A 180 11.08 18.15 -4.56
CA ASP A 180 12.46 17.77 -4.89
C ASP A 180 13.20 17.57 -3.57
N ALA A 181 13.36 16.31 -3.17
CA ALA A 181 13.96 15.95 -1.89
C ALA A 181 15.46 16.30 -1.84
N VAL A 182 16.13 16.39 -2.99
CA VAL A 182 17.56 16.72 -3.08
C VAL A 182 17.78 18.22 -2.96
N ASN A 183 16.92 19.03 -3.55
CA ASN A 183 17.01 20.49 -3.53
C ASN A 183 16.19 21.12 -2.39
N ASP A 184 15.33 20.35 -1.72
CA ASP A 184 14.43 20.78 -0.64
C ASP A 184 13.52 21.95 -1.08
N VAL A 185 12.93 21.80 -2.26
CA VAL A 185 12.00 22.76 -2.86
C VAL A 185 10.79 22.06 -3.46
N GLU A 186 9.65 22.74 -3.44
CA GLU A 186 8.52 22.35 -4.28
C GLU A 186 8.94 22.47 -5.74
N TYR A 187 8.69 21.43 -6.54
CA TYR A 187 8.93 21.48 -7.97
C TYR A 187 7.59 21.38 -8.70
N THR A 188 7.41 22.21 -9.71
CA THR A 188 6.30 22.13 -10.65
C THR A 188 6.85 21.52 -11.93
N GLY A 189 7.16 20.23 -11.88
CA GLY A 189 7.79 19.50 -12.98
C GLY A 189 6.74 18.79 -13.81
N LYS A 190 6.59 19.23 -15.06
CA LYS A 190 5.91 18.47 -16.11
C LYS A 190 6.53 17.06 -16.22
N THR A 191 5.68 16.05 -16.41
CA THR A 191 6.04 14.62 -16.47
C THR A 191 7.25 14.34 -17.38
N ALA A 192 8.03 13.29 -17.04
CA ALA A 192 9.29 12.91 -17.69
C ALA A 192 9.27 12.84 -19.23
N THR A 193 8.11 12.60 -19.84
CA THR A 193 7.90 12.62 -21.30
C THR A 193 8.07 14.00 -21.94
N GLU A 194 7.87 15.11 -21.21
CA GLU A 194 8.04 16.47 -21.76
C GLU A 194 9.49 16.98 -21.61
N GLU A 195 10.26 16.54 -20.61
CA GLU A 195 11.68 16.92 -20.47
C GLU A 195 12.58 16.31 -21.56
N GLU A 196 12.26 15.13 -22.10
CA GLU A 196 12.99 14.55 -23.24
C GLU A 196 12.79 15.35 -24.53
N THR A 197 11.63 15.99 -24.70
CA THR A 197 11.35 16.83 -25.86
C THR A 197 12.11 18.17 -25.78
N LEU A 198 12.19 18.76 -24.58
CA LEU A 198 12.89 20.02 -24.32
C LEU A 198 14.43 19.92 -24.37
N ARG A 199 15.01 18.71 -24.26
CA ARG A 199 16.45 18.49 -24.46
C ARG A 199 16.85 18.32 -25.93
N LEU A 200 15.87 18.20 -26.83
CA LEU A 200 16.07 18.04 -28.27
C LEU A 200 15.73 19.30 -29.09
N GLU A 201 15.35 20.39 -28.42
CA GLU A 201 15.18 21.75 -28.98
C GLU A 201 16.31 22.69 -28.54
#